data_AF-A0A672RQR8-F1
#
_entry.id   AF-A0A672RQR8-F1
#
_cell.length_a   1.000
_cell.length_b   1.000
_cell.length_c   1.000
_cell.angle_alpha   90.00
_cell.angle_beta   90.00
_cell.angle_gamma   90.00
#
_symmetry.space_group_name_H-M   'P 1'
#
loop_
_entity.id
_entity.type
_entity.pdbx_description
1 polymer ?
#
loop_
_entity_poly.entity_id
_entity_poly.type
_entity_poly.pdbx_seq_one_letter_code
_entity_poly.pdbx_strand_id
1 'polypeptide(L)'
;QEHIKHPINMKVCSTGEPIPCPIPGLASEVLEMRVKEGSKIRNLLGFAMSRIQGDGHTPPTSQVMFSGTGRAVTKTITCAEIMKRKVQGLHQVSKLQYRTVTEVWESQESSPVQMTVHRTLPSICILLSKEPLDPQEPGYQPPAEINALSEESKWSDLFMYFI
;
A
#
# COMPACT_ATOMS: atom_id res chain seq x y z
N GLN A 1 -28.34 -21.01 34.73
CA GLN A 1 -27.92 -19.78 34.04
C GLN A 1 -26.41 -19.77 33.99
N GLU A 2 -25.83 -20.32 32.93
CA GLU A 2 -24.41 -20.15 32.63
C GLU A 2 -24.31 -19.10 31.54
N HIS A 3 -23.92 -17.89 31.94
CA HIS A 3 -23.51 -16.87 30.99
C HIS A 3 -22.22 -17.38 30.34
N ILE A 4 -22.32 -17.95 29.14
CA ILE A 4 -21.15 -18.23 28.29
C ILE A 4 -20.57 -16.86 27.93
N LYS A 5 -19.63 -16.38 28.75
CA LYS A 5 -18.78 -15.25 28.37
C LYS A 5 -17.91 -15.76 27.24
N HIS A 6 -18.18 -15.31 26.02
CA HIS A 6 -17.22 -15.50 24.94
C HIS A 6 -15.92 -14.81 25.38
N PRO A 7 -14.79 -15.53 25.45
CA PRO A 7 -13.54 -14.95 25.91
C PRO A 7 -13.15 -13.79 24.99
N ILE A 8 -12.86 -12.64 25.60
CA ILE A 8 -12.36 -11.46 24.88
C ILE A 8 -10.90 -11.74 24.57
N ASN A 9 -10.62 -12.29 23.38
CA ASN A 9 -9.27 -12.54 22.92
C ASN A 9 -8.66 -11.24 22.37
N MET A 10 -7.48 -10.87 22.87
CA MET A 10 -6.74 -9.70 22.40
C MET A 10 -5.58 -10.11 21.50
N LYS A 11 -5.43 -9.44 20.36
CA LYS A 11 -4.27 -9.62 19.48
C LYS A 11 -3.07 -8.90 20.08
N VAL A 12 -2.02 -9.65 20.44
CA VAL A 12 -0.84 -9.12 21.13
C VAL A 12 0.30 -8.86 20.15
N CYS A 13 0.49 -9.74 19.17
CA CYS A 13 1.56 -9.60 18.19
C CYS A 13 1.10 -10.00 16.79
N SER A 14 1.67 -9.34 15.77
CA SER A 14 1.48 -9.70 14.36
C SER A 14 2.83 -9.61 13.66
N THR A 15 3.36 -10.74 13.19
CA THR A 15 4.58 -10.79 12.38
C THR A 15 4.24 -11.33 10.99
N GLY A 16 4.71 -10.65 9.95
CA GLY A 16 4.58 -11.11 8.57
C GLY A 16 5.91 -11.65 8.09
N GLU A 17 5.89 -12.77 7.37
CA GLU A 17 7.09 -13.30 6.72
C GLU A 17 7.63 -12.29 5.69
N PRO A 18 8.97 -12.09 5.63
CA PRO A 18 9.59 -11.21 4.65
C PRO A 18 9.52 -11.84 3.26
N ILE A 19 8.50 -11.47 2.48
CA ILE A 19 8.43 -11.85 1.06
C ILE A 19 9.13 -10.78 0.21
N PRO A 20 10.05 -11.18 -0.70
CA PRO A 20 10.67 -10.28 -1.68
C PRO A 20 9.63 -9.50 -2.48
N CYS A 21 10.01 -8.32 -2.96
CA CYS A 21 9.12 -7.57 -3.85
C CYS A 21 8.93 -8.37 -5.16
N PRO A 22 7.68 -8.59 -5.62
CA PRO A 22 7.40 -9.36 -6.83
C PRO A 22 7.67 -8.58 -8.12
N ILE A 23 8.17 -7.34 -8.04
CA ILE A 23 8.42 -6.48 -9.20
C ILE A 23 9.86 -6.73 -9.68
N PRO A 24 10.05 -7.25 -10.91
CA PRO A 24 11.37 -7.50 -11.45
C PRO A 24 12.08 -6.18 -11.80
N GLY A 25 13.42 -6.16 -11.72
CA GLY A 25 14.22 -5.05 -12.25
C GLY A 25 14.03 -3.70 -11.57
N LEU A 26 13.64 -3.67 -10.29
CA LEU A 26 13.52 -2.42 -9.51
C LEU A 26 14.82 -1.63 -9.56
N ALA A 27 14.73 -0.34 -9.86
CA ALA A 27 15.87 0.56 -9.81
C ALA A 27 16.41 0.65 -8.37
N SER A 28 17.73 0.81 -8.22
CA SER A 28 18.38 0.91 -6.90
C SER A 28 17.89 2.11 -6.07
N GLU A 29 17.23 3.09 -6.70
CA GLU A 29 16.77 4.33 -6.10
C GLU A 29 15.23 4.44 -6.00
N VAL A 30 14.52 3.31 -6.15
CA VAL A 30 13.07 3.27 -5.98
C VAL A 30 12.66 3.70 -4.57
N LEU A 31 11.70 4.61 -4.47
CA LEU A 31 11.11 4.95 -3.18
C LEU A 31 10.08 3.89 -2.76
N GLU A 32 10.39 3.09 -1.73
CA GLU A 32 9.43 2.13 -1.17
C GLU A 32 8.51 2.80 -0.13
N MET A 33 7.21 2.78 -0.40
CA MET A 33 6.15 3.31 0.45
C MET A 33 5.27 2.17 0.99
N ARG A 34 5.51 1.76 2.24
CA ARG A 34 4.71 0.72 2.91
C ARG A 34 3.45 1.31 3.53
N VAL A 35 2.31 0.97 2.95
CA VAL A 35 0.99 1.37 3.42
C VAL A 35 0.50 0.36 4.46
N LYS A 36 0.14 0.87 5.63
CA LYS A 36 -0.44 0.13 6.74
C LYS A 36 -1.84 0.67 7.03
N GLU A 37 -2.61 -0.07 7.83
CA GLU A 37 -3.94 0.36 8.27
C GLU A 37 -3.92 1.75 8.93
N GLY A 38 -2.94 2.01 9.80
CA GLY A 38 -2.78 3.32 10.46
C GLY A 38 -2.17 4.43 9.59
N SER A 39 -1.70 4.13 8.37
CA SER A 39 -1.06 5.13 7.51
C SER A 39 -2.04 6.24 7.15
N LYS A 40 -1.58 7.49 7.25
CA LYS A 40 -2.31 8.68 6.83
C LYS A 40 -1.98 8.96 5.37
N ILE A 41 -2.99 8.88 4.49
CA ILE A 41 -2.80 9.04 3.04
C ILE A 41 -2.12 10.36 2.72
N ARG A 42 -2.59 11.48 3.30
CA ARG A 42 -1.99 12.80 3.09
C ARG A 42 -0.48 12.83 3.35
N ASN A 43 -0.01 12.16 4.40
CA ASN A 43 1.41 12.14 4.74
C ASN A 43 2.20 11.27 3.75
N LEU A 44 1.66 10.09 3.39
CA LEU A 44 2.28 9.22 2.38
C LEU A 44 2.42 9.93 1.04
N LEU A 45 1.34 10.58 0.58
CA LEU A 45 1.34 11.25 -0.72
C LEU A 45 2.21 12.50 -0.70
N GLY A 46 2.16 13.30 0.37
CA GLY A 46 3.02 14.48 0.51
C GLY A 46 4.50 14.12 0.36
N PHE A 47 4.93 13.05 1.04
CA PHE A 47 6.30 12.57 0.95
C PHE A 47 6.63 11.95 -0.43
N ALA A 48 5.76 11.09 -0.97
CA ALA A 48 5.99 10.50 -2.28
C ALA A 48 6.08 11.56 -3.40
N MET A 49 5.22 12.59 -3.33
CA MET A 49 5.22 13.71 -4.26
C MET A 49 6.50 14.54 -4.18
N SER A 50 7.00 14.84 -2.98
CA SER A 50 8.24 15.62 -2.82
C SER A 50 9.44 14.87 -3.39
N ARG A 51 9.46 13.54 -3.25
CA ARG A 51 10.53 12.69 -3.78
C ARG A 51 10.47 12.52 -5.29
N ILE A 52 9.28 12.37 -5.89
CA ILE A 52 9.16 12.14 -7.34
C ILE A 52 9.23 13.42 -8.17
N GLN A 53 8.72 14.54 -7.65
CA GLN A 53 8.78 15.85 -8.33
C GLN A 53 10.06 16.63 -8.01
N GLY A 54 10.74 16.25 -6.91
CA GLY A 54 11.88 16.98 -6.38
C GLY A 54 11.42 18.16 -5.52
N ASP A 55 12.05 18.33 -4.36
CA ASP A 55 11.84 19.44 -3.44
C ASP A 55 13.05 20.38 -3.36
N GLY A 56 14.04 20.17 -4.23
CA GLY A 56 15.31 20.91 -4.25
C GLY A 56 16.31 20.50 -3.17
N HIS A 57 15.93 19.65 -2.22
CA HIS A 57 16.78 19.22 -1.11
C HIS A 57 17.27 17.78 -1.27
N THR A 58 16.47 16.94 -1.92
CA THR A 58 16.80 15.54 -2.20
C THR A 58 16.77 15.26 -3.71
N PRO A 59 17.70 14.44 -4.23
CA PRO A 59 17.69 14.09 -5.66
C PRO A 59 16.38 13.37 -5.98
N PRO A 60 15.62 13.83 -6.98
CA PRO A 60 14.31 13.27 -7.28
C PRO A 60 14.45 11.81 -7.72
N THR A 61 13.51 10.96 -7.30
CA THR A 61 13.43 9.58 -7.82
C THR A 61 12.50 9.54 -9.03
N SER A 62 12.80 8.69 -10.00
CA SER A 62 11.91 8.41 -11.13
C SER A 62 10.88 7.31 -10.82
N GLN A 63 10.96 6.66 -9.66
CA GLN A 63 10.14 5.51 -9.30
C GLN A 63 9.66 5.54 -7.84
N VAL A 64 8.38 5.25 -7.65
CA VAL A 64 7.79 5.02 -6.33
C VAL A 64 7.01 3.71 -6.32
N MET A 65 7.16 2.94 -5.26
CA MET A 65 6.52 1.65 -5.08
C MET A 65 5.65 1.66 -3.84
N PHE A 66 4.33 1.56 -4.03
CA PHE A 66 3.39 1.41 -2.92
C PHE A 66 3.12 -0.06 -2.65
N SER A 67 3.29 -0.50 -1.41
CA SER A 67 2.95 -1.86 -1.00
C SER A 67 1.97 -1.87 0.17
N GLY A 68 1.05 -2.82 0.20
CA GLY A 68 0.12 -2.98 1.31
C GLY A 68 -0.48 -4.37 1.36
N THR A 69 -0.89 -4.78 2.56
CA THR A 69 -1.37 -6.15 2.84
C THR A 69 -2.63 -6.10 3.70
N GLY A 70 -3.55 -7.03 3.46
CA GLY A 70 -4.82 -7.13 4.19
C GLY A 70 -5.63 -5.84 4.07
N ARG A 71 -6.02 -5.27 5.21
CA ARG A 71 -6.84 -4.04 5.28
C ARG A 71 -6.19 -2.81 4.64
N ALA A 72 -4.88 -2.83 4.37
CA ALA A 72 -4.19 -1.73 3.71
C ALA A 72 -4.31 -1.74 2.18
N VAL A 73 -4.73 -2.85 1.55
CA VAL A 73 -4.73 -3.01 0.08
C VAL A 73 -5.49 -1.90 -0.63
N THR A 74 -6.72 -1.60 -0.22
CA THR A 74 -7.52 -0.52 -0.81
C THR A 74 -6.82 0.83 -0.68
N LYS A 75 -6.23 1.11 0.49
CA LYS A 75 -5.47 2.35 0.73
C LYS A 75 -4.23 2.45 -0.17
N THR A 76 -3.56 1.34 -0.44
CA THR A 76 -2.42 1.27 -1.37
C THR A 76 -2.84 1.63 -2.79
N ILE A 77 -3.95 1.08 -3.26
CA ILE A 77 -4.51 1.39 -4.58
C ILE A 77 -4.89 2.87 -4.63
N THR A 78 -5.62 3.36 -3.63
CA THR A 78 -6.00 4.78 -3.52
C THR A 78 -4.78 5.70 -3.62
N CYS A 79 -3.69 5.40 -2.89
CA CYS A 79 -2.46 6.17 -2.97
C CYS A 79 -1.90 6.22 -4.41
N ALA A 80 -1.84 5.09 -5.10
CA ALA A 80 -1.33 5.04 -6.47
C ALA A 80 -2.22 5.83 -7.44
N GLU A 81 -3.55 5.71 -7.34
CA GLU A 81 -4.48 6.42 -8.22
C GLU A 81 -4.39 7.94 -8.06
N ILE A 82 -4.23 8.45 -6.83
CA ILE A 82 -4.05 9.89 -6.62
C ILE A 82 -2.71 10.35 -7.17
N MET A 83 -1.68 9.52 -7.01
CA MET A 83 -0.35 9.86 -7.50
C MET A 83 -0.32 9.98 -9.03
N LYS A 84 -1.00 9.08 -9.75
CA LYS A 84 -1.20 9.16 -11.21
C LYS A 84 -2.01 10.39 -11.65
N ARG A 85 -2.98 10.84 -10.85
CA ARG A 85 -3.72 12.09 -11.15
C ARG A 85 -2.85 13.33 -10.97
N LYS A 86 -2.04 13.37 -9.91
CA LYS A 86 -1.20 14.52 -9.58
C LYS A 86 0.09 14.59 -10.41
N VAL A 87 0.62 13.45 -10.86
CA VAL A 87 1.83 13.36 -11.67
C VAL A 87 1.48 12.65 -12.98
N GLN A 88 1.47 13.42 -14.06
CA GLN A 88 1.15 12.93 -15.40
C GLN A 88 2.29 12.06 -15.96
N GLY A 89 1.96 11.19 -16.92
CA GLY A 89 2.97 10.39 -17.61
C GLY A 89 3.49 9.17 -16.84
N LEU A 90 2.87 8.79 -15.72
CA LEU A 90 3.34 7.65 -14.92
C LEU A 90 2.93 6.31 -15.54
N HIS A 91 3.93 5.50 -15.88
CA HIS A 91 3.79 4.08 -16.17
C HIS A 91 3.53 3.32 -14.86
N GLN A 92 2.73 2.26 -14.92
CA GLN A 92 2.41 1.46 -13.75
C GLN A 92 2.68 -0.03 -13.99
N VAL A 93 3.17 -0.75 -12.98
CA VAL A 93 3.09 -2.21 -12.89
C VAL A 93 2.52 -2.60 -11.53
N SER A 94 1.44 -3.41 -11.54
CA SER A 94 0.79 -3.92 -10.33
C SER A 94 0.97 -5.43 -10.20
N LYS A 95 1.44 -5.87 -9.03
CA LYS A 95 1.64 -7.29 -8.69
C LYS A 95 0.86 -7.66 -7.43
N LEU A 96 0.22 -8.82 -7.48
CA LEU A 96 -0.53 -9.40 -6.37
C LEU A 96 0.21 -10.61 -5.82
N GLN A 97 0.14 -10.80 -4.51
CA GLN A 97 0.66 -11.98 -3.83
C GLN A 97 -0.13 -12.23 -2.54
N TYR A 98 -0.01 -13.44 -2.00
CA TYR A 98 -0.48 -13.73 -0.64
C TYR A 98 0.69 -13.67 0.33
N ARG A 99 0.46 -13.08 1.51
CA ARG A 99 1.41 -13.08 2.63
C ARG A 99 0.82 -13.82 3.81
N THR A 100 1.59 -14.73 4.40
CA THR A 100 1.23 -15.35 5.67
C THR A 100 1.66 -14.44 6.81
N VAL A 101 0.72 -14.18 7.72
CA VAL A 101 0.92 -13.39 8.93
C VAL A 101 0.60 -14.28 10.11
N THR A 102 1.52 -14.31 11.07
CA THR A 102 1.35 -15.01 12.33
C THR A 102 0.81 -14.01 13.36
N GLU A 103 -0.35 -14.32 13.92
CA GLU A 103 -1.00 -13.53 14.96
C GLU A 103 -0.96 -14.30 16.27
N VAL A 104 -0.42 -13.68 17.32
CA VAL A 104 -0.48 -14.23 18.68
C VAL A 104 -1.64 -13.56 19.40
N TRP A 105 -2.56 -14.38 19.90
CA TRP A 105 -3.75 -13.98 20.63
C TRP A 105 -3.64 -14.48 22.07
N GLU A 106 -4.01 -13.64 23.04
CA GLU A 106 -4.04 -14.01 24.45
C GLU A 106 -5.46 -13.89 25.02
N SER A 107 -5.84 -14.88 25.82
CA SER A 107 -7.05 -14.83 26.66
C SER A 107 -6.81 -13.91 27.86
N GLN A 108 -7.78 -13.03 28.15
CA GLN A 108 -7.77 -12.15 29.33
C GLN A 108 -8.28 -12.82 30.63
N GLU A 109 -8.15 -14.13 30.75
CA GLU A 109 -8.52 -14.86 31.96
C GLU A 109 -7.40 -14.80 33.02
N SER A 110 -7.71 -15.20 34.27
CA SER A 110 -6.73 -15.26 35.37
C SER A 110 -5.54 -16.19 35.08
N SER A 111 -5.66 -17.05 34.07
CA SER A 111 -4.57 -17.85 33.52
C SER A 111 -4.53 -17.65 32.00
N PRO A 112 -3.71 -16.72 31.49
CA PRO A 112 -3.70 -16.38 30.07
C PRO A 112 -3.22 -17.56 29.23
N VAL A 113 -4.03 -17.98 28.27
CA VAL A 113 -3.67 -18.97 27.26
C VAL A 113 -3.29 -18.24 25.97
N GLN A 114 -2.13 -18.58 25.41
CA GLN A 114 -1.65 -18.07 24.13
C GLN A 114 -2.13 -18.97 22.99
N MET A 115 -2.66 -18.36 21.93
CA MET A 115 -3.01 -19.02 20.68
C MET A 115 -2.31 -18.35 19.50
N THR A 116 -1.58 -19.13 18.71
CA THR A 116 -0.95 -18.67 17.48
C THR A 116 -1.83 -19.03 16.29
N VAL A 117 -2.20 -18.02 15.49
CA VAL A 117 -3.02 -18.19 14.29
C VAL A 117 -2.23 -17.71 13.08
N HIS A 118 -2.10 -18.56 12.06
CA HIS A 118 -1.57 -18.17 10.76
C HIS A 118 -2.70 -17.72 9.86
N ARG A 119 -2.64 -16.48 9.36
CA ARG A 119 -3.58 -15.94 8.38
C ARG A 119 -2.87 -15.67 7.06
N THR A 120 -3.48 -16.10 5.97
CA THR A 120 -3.05 -15.74 4.61
C THR A 120 -3.81 -14.49 4.18
N LEU A 121 -3.10 -13.40 3.93
CA LEU A 121 -3.67 -12.11 3.56
C LEU A 121 -3.27 -11.73 2.12
N PRO A 122 -4.19 -11.12 1.34
CA PRO A 122 -3.83 -10.55 0.05
C PRO A 122 -2.87 -9.37 0.24
N SER A 123 -1.94 -9.23 -0.68
CA SER A 123 -0.93 -8.18 -0.72
C SER A 123 -0.80 -7.65 -2.14
N ILE A 124 -0.67 -6.33 -2.27
CA ILE A 124 -0.46 -5.65 -3.54
C ILE A 124 0.81 -4.83 -3.49
N CYS A 125 1.54 -4.83 -4.60
CA CYS A 125 2.67 -3.96 -4.87
C CYS A 125 2.43 -3.21 -6.18
N ILE A 126 2.49 -1.89 -6.15
CA ILE A 126 2.24 -1.02 -7.30
C ILE A 126 3.48 -0.15 -7.50
N LEU A 127 4.22 -0.37 -8.59
CA LEU A 127 5.28 0.51 -9.04
C LEU A 127 4.67 1.57 -9.96
N LEU A 128 5.03 2.83 -9.72
CA LEU A 128 4.81 3.95 -10.62
C LEU A 128 6.16 4.49 -11.08
N SER A 129 6.34 4.68 -12.39
CA SER A 129 7.58 5.17 -12.98
C SER A 129 7.34 6.30 -13.99
N LYS A 130 8.23 7.30 -13.97
CA LYS A 130 8.32 8.31 -15.03
C LYS A 130 8.94 7.76 -16.31
N GLU A 131 9.78 6.74 -16.19
CA GLU A 131 10.40 6.09 -17.33
C GLU A 131 9.51 4.97 -17.84
N PRO A 132 9.55 4.67 -19.15
CA PRO A 132 8.85 3.53 -19.71
C PRO A 132 9.21 2.21 -19.01
N LEU A 133 8.19 1.42 -18.69
CA LEU A 133 8.33 0.04 -18.21
C LEU A 133 8.04 -0.92 -19.36
N ASP A 134 8.42 -2.20 -19.21
CA ASP A 134 8.13 -3.23 -20.21
C ASP A 134 6.60 -3.38 -20.41
N PRO A 135 6.06 -3.08 -21.60
CA PRO A 135 4.63 -3.22 -21.86
C PRO A 135 4.13 -4.67 -21.86
N GLN A 136 5.03 -5.65 -21.97
CA GLN A 136 4.69 -7.08 -21.91
C GLN A 136 4.66 -7.62 -20.47
N GLU A 137 5.10 -6.84 -19.48
CA GLU A 137 5.10 -7.27 -18.09
C GLU A 137 3.65 -7.42 -17.57
N PRO A 138 3.25 -8.59 -17.03
CA PRO A 138 1.89 -8.77 -16.53
C PRO A 138 1.55 -7.75 -15.44
N GLY A 139 0.41 -7.07 -15.59
CA GLY A 139 -0.01 -6.01 -14.67
C GLY A 139 0.54 -4.62 -15.03
N TYR A 140 1.24 -4.49 -16.17
CA TYR A 140 1.56 -3.20 -16.76
C TYR A 140 0.30 -2.42 -17.14
N GLN A 141 0.34 -1.10 -16.94
CA GLN A 141 -0.65 -0.15 -17.40
C GLN A 141 0.07 1.12 -17.91
N PRO A 142 -0.26 1.61 -19.13
CA PRO A 142 0.34 2.82 -19.68
C PRO A 142 -0.15 4.09 -18.95
N PRO A 143 0.55 5.23 -19.13
CA PRO A 143 0.11 6.51 -18.58
C PRO A 143 -1.30 6.89 -19.04
N ALA A 144 -2.05 7.57 -18.17
CA ALA A 144 -3.38 8.07 -18.50
C ALA A 144 -3.31 9.21 -19.54
N GLU A 145 -4.29 9.26 -20.45
CA GLU A 145 -4.42 10.33 -21.43
C GLU A 145 -4.90 11.65 -20.79
N ILE A 146 -4.32 12.77 -21.23
CA ILE A 146 -4.47 14.11 -20.62
C ILE A 146 -5.90 14.67 -20.74
N ASN A 147 -6.72 14.16 -21.66
CA ASN A 147 -8.03 14.75 -22.00
C ASN A 147 -9.16 14.46 -21.00
N ALA A 148 -8.95 13.62 -19.97
CA ALA A 148 -10.01 13.22 -19.02
C ALA A 148 -10.03 14.00 -17.69
N LEU A 149 -9.07 14.89 -17.42
CA LEU A 149 -8.76 15.32 -16.03
C LEU A 149 -9.23 16.73 -15.64
N SER A 150 -9.91 17.47 -16.52
CA SER A 150 -10.26 18.88 -16.25
C SER A 150 -11.39 19.08 -15.23
N GLU A 151 -12.25 18.08 -14.97
CA GLU A 151 -13.38 18.21 -14.01
C GLU A 151 -13.28 17.29 -12.77
N GLU A 152 -12.46 16.22 -12.81
CA GLU A 152 -12.34 15.24 -11.71
C GLU A 152 -11.48 15.70 -10.53
N SER A 153 -10.62 16.70 -10.72
CA SER A 153 -9.69 17.19 -9.69
C SER A 153 -10.42 17.66 -8.41
N LYS A 154 -11.65 18.19 -8.56
CA LYS A 154 -12.48 18.66 -7.44
C LYS A 154 -13.05 17.52 -6.60
N TRP A 155 -13.36 16.37 -7.20
CA TRP A 155 -13.88 15.20 -6.51
C TRP A 155 -12.77 14.40 -5.83
N SER A 156 -11.55 14.37 -6.39
CA SER A 156 -10.42 13.67 -5.77
C SER A 156 -9.99 14.25 -4.44
N ASP A 157 -10.05 15.58 -4.27
CA ASP A 157 -9.78 16.22 -2.99
C ASP A 157 -10.91 15.93 -1.98
N LEU A 158 -12.18 15.83 -2.42
CA LEU A 158 -13.28 15.38 -1.56
C LEU A 158 -13.13 13.91 -1.15
N PHE A 159 -12.71 13.02 -2.05
CA PHE A 159 -12.41 11.62 -1.72
C PHE A 159 -11.26 11.48 -0.70
N MET A 160 -10.34 12.45 -0.62
CA MET A 160 -9.33 12.51 0.47
C MET A 160 -9.90 12.84 1.84
N TYR A 161 -11.08 13.43 1.93
CA TYR A 161 -11.76 13.67 3.20
C TYR A 161 -12.59 12.47 3.67
N PHE A 162 -12.90 11.52 2.79
CA PHE A 162 -13.73 10.34 3.09
C PHE A 162 -12.95 9.01 3.28
N ILE A 163 -11.60 9.02 3.17
CA ILE A 163 -10.71 7.85 3.41
C ILE A 163 -9.76 8.12 4.57
#